data_AF-A0A8S2LRR1-F1
#
_entry.id   AF-A0A8S2LRR1-F1
#
_cell.length_a   1.000
_cell.length_b   1.000
_cell.length_c   1.000
_cell.angle_alpha   90.00
_cell.angle_beta   90.00
_cell.angle_gamma   90.00
#
_symmetry.space_group_name_H-M   'P 1'
#
loop_
_entity.id
_entity.type
_entity.pdbx_description
1 polymer ?
#
loop_
_entity_poly.entity_id
_entity_poly.type
_entity_poly.pdbx_seq_one_letter_code
_entity_poly.pdbx_strand_id
1 'polypeptide(L)' 'MCELPLARRLMCWAHVIRKVRGHGTLIKNKDKFLLVEQDIMQLQLSFTDQIFVTAANLMINKWKLDKDLEKFTDYFE' A
#
# COMPACT_ATOMS: atom_id res chain seq x y z
N MET A 1 -24.07 23.15 17.90
CA MET A 1 -23.52 21.89 17.35
C MET A 1 -22.34 22.29 16.49
N CYS A 2 -21.11 21.97 16.89
CA CYS A 2 -19.94 22.23 16.05
C CYS A 2 -19.88 21.13 14.99
N GLU A 3 -20.25 21.48 13.77
CA GLU A 3 -19.94 20.68 12.59
C GLU A 3 -18.44 20.74 12.38
N LEU A 4 -17.73 19.67 12.76
CA LEU A 4 -16.36 19.50 12.31
C LEU A 4 -16.41 19.36 10.79
N PRO A 5 -15.64 20.16 10.02
CA PRO A 5 -15.50 19.95 8.58
C PRO A 5 -15.11 18.49 8.37
N LEU A 6 -15.46 17.89 7.22
CA LEU A 6 -14.92 16.60 6.75
C LEU A 6 -13.38 16.67 6.77
N ALA A 7 -12.79 16.48 7.95
CA ALA A 7 -11.39 16.58 8.19
C ALA A 7 -10.78 15.52 7.30
N ARG A 8 -9.95 15.97 6.34
CA ARG A 8 -9.17 15.12 5.44
C ARG A 8 -8.73 13.91 6.26
N ARG A 9 -9.34 12.73 6.03
CA ARG A 9 -9.07 11.56 6.86
C ARG A 9 -7.60 11.21 6.62
N LEU A 10 -6.72 11.62 7.53
CA LEU A 10 -5.33 11.27 7.50
C LEU A 10 -5.27 9.77 7.79
N MET A 11 -5.04 8.98 6.75
CA MET A 11 -4.88 7.55 6.87
C MET A 11 -3.60 7.28 7.66
N CYS A 12 -3.73 6.63 8.83
CA CYS A 12 -2.58 6.23 9.61
C CYS A 12 -1.85 5.07 8.91
N TRP A 13 -0.53 5.19 8.74
CA TRP A 13 0.31 4.14 8.17
C TRP A 13 0.19 2.80 8.92
N ALA A 14 0.01 2.80 10.24
CA ALA A 14 -0.23 1.57 11.00
C ALA A 14 -1.52 0.85 10.56
N HIS A 15 -2.57 1.59 10.17
CA HIS A 15 -3.79 0.99 9.62
C HIS A 15 -3.57 0.41 8.22
N VAL A 16 -2.78 1.10 7.38
CA VAL A 16 -2.38 0.60 6.06
C VAL A 16 -1.63 -0.72 6.21
N ILE A 17 -0.60 -0.77 7.06
CA ILE A 17 0.20 -1.99 7.28
C ILE A 17 -0.65 -3.13 7.84
N ARG A 18 -1.56 -2.87 8.79
CA ARG A 18 -2.48 -3.91 9.28
C ARG A 18 -3.37 -4.47 8.17
N LYS A 19 -3.89 -3.61 7.29
CA LYS A 19 -4.73 -4.03 6.14
C LYS A 19 -3.92 -4.83 5.13
N VAL A 20 -2.70 -4.39 4.83
CA VAL A 20 -1.75 -5.08 3.95
C VAL A 20 -1.42 -6.46 4.48
N ARG A 21 -1.07 -6.59 5.75
CA ARG A 21 -0.81 -7.89 6.40
C ARG A 21 -2.04 -8.80 6.38
N GLY A 22 -3.23 -8.24 6.59
CA GLY A 22 -4.49 -8.97 6.47
C GLY A 22 -4.72 -9.52 5.06
N HIS A 23 -4.41 -8.76 4.01
CA HIS A 23 -4.51 -9.22 2.62
C HIS A 23 -3.33 -10.09 2.19
N GLY A 24 -2.18 -9.97 2.85
CA GLY A 24 -0.99 -10.79 2.60
C GLY A 24 -1.18 -12.28 2.90
N THR A 25 -2.28 -12.68 3.54
CA THR A 25 -2.68 -14.08 3.66
C THR A 25 -3.00 -14.72 2.30
N LEU A 26 -3.40 -13.91 1.30
CA LEU A 26 -3.68 -14.36 -0.06
C LEU A 26 -2.40 -14.72 -0.85
N ILE A 27 -1.25 -14.28 -0.37
CA ILE A 27 0.04 -14.47 -1.03
C ILE A 27 0.68 -15.77 -0.53
N LYS A 28 0.94 -16.69 -1.47
CA LYS A 28 1.54 -18.00 -1.19
C LYS A 28 3.02 -17.88 -0.80
N ASN A 29 3.77 -17.06 -1.55
CA ASN A 29 5.18 -16.85 -1.32
C ASN A 29 5.40 -15.76 -0.25
N LYS A 30 5.80 -16.18 0.96
CA LYS A 30 5.99 -15.27 2.10
C LYS A 30 7.22 -14.36 1.95
N ASP A 31 8.27 -14.82 1.27
CA ASP A 31 9.45 -13.99 1.00
C ASP A 31 9.10 -12.82 0.07
N LYS A 32 8.29 -13.08 -0.97
CA LYS A 32 7.75 -12.01 -1.83
C LYS A 32 6.89 -11.02 -1.05
N PHE A 33 6.04 -11.51 -0.14
CA PHE A 33 5.23 -10.63 0.69
C PHE A 33 6.08 -9.72 1.58
N LEU A 34 7.19 -10.20 2.13
CA LEU A 34 8.13 -9.35 2.89
C LEU A 34 8.71 -8.23 2.02
N LEU A 35 9.05 -8.51 0.76
CA LEU A 35 9.54 -7.48 -0.18
C LEU A 35 8.46 -6.45 -0.52
N VAL A 36 7.21 -6.90 -0.72
CA VAL A 36 6.06 -6.00 -0.93
C VAL A 36 5.83 -5.10 0.29
N GLU A 37 5.88 -5.66 1.49
CA GLU A 37 5.74 -4.90 2.73
C GLU A 37 6.86 -3.85 2.88
N GLN A 38 8.09 -4.21 2.53
CA GLN A 38 9.22 -3.27 2.50
C GLN A 38 8.98 -2.12 1.52
N ASP A 39 8.52 -2.39 0.29
CA ASP A 39 8.21 -1.35 -0.69
C ASP A 39 7.12 -0.40 -0.17
N ILE A 40 6.06 -0.92 0.46
CA ILE A 40 4.99 -0.10 1.08
C ILE A 40 5.55 0.77 2.20
N MET A 41 6.46 0.24 3.02
CA MET A 41 7.14 1.01 4.04
C MET A 41 8.03 2.10 3.43
N GLN A 42 8.60 1.92 2.25
CA GLN A 42 9.37 2.97 1.57
C GLN A 42 8.46 4.10 1.06
N LEU A 43 7.21 3.81 0.68
CA LEU A 43 6.26 4.85 0.25
C LEU A 43 6.04 5.92 1.32
N GLN A 44 6.10 5.54 2.60
CA GLN A 44 5.92 6.45 3.74
C GLN A 44 7.00 7.55 3.81
N LEU A 45 8.16 7.33 3.18
CA LEU A 45 9.29 8.25 3.18
C LEU A 45 9.21 9.28 2.05
N SER A 46 8.14 9.27 1.25
CA SER A 46 7.95 10.22 0.16
C SER A 46 7.78 11.65 0.69
N PHE A 47 8.64 12.56 0.22
CA PHE A 47 8.64 13.96 0.68
C PHE A 47 7.56 14.84 0.04
N THR A 48 6.99 14.41 -1.08
CA THR A 48 5.93 15.13 -1.80
C THR A 48 4.85 14.17 -2.28
N ASP A 49 3.63 14.69 -2.46
CA ASP A 49 2.51 13.93 -3.01
C ASP A 49 2.83 13.36 -4.41
N GLN A 50 3.58 14.10 -5.23
CA GLN A 50 3.96 13.64 -6.57
C GLN A 50 4.94 12.46 -6.52
N ILE A 51 5.92 12.49 -5.62
CA ILE A 51 6.85 11.38 -5.40
C ILE A 51 6.08 10.17 -4.88
N PHE A 52 5.17 10.39 -3.93
CA PHE A 52 4.32 9.33 -3.39
C PHE A 52 3.49 8.64 -4.48
N VAL A 53 2.76 9.41 -5.30
CA VAL A 53 1.92 8.87 -6.39
C VAL A 53 2.78 8.12 -7.40
N THR A 54 3.93 8.67 -7.77
CA THR A 54 4.85 8.03 -8.72
C THR A 54 5.38 6.71 -8.17
N ALA A 55 5.86 6.71 -6.93
CA ALA A 55 6.39 5.52 -6.28
C ALA A 55 5.31 4.45 -6.06
N ALA A 56 4.08 4.85 -5.70
CA ALA A 56 2.95 3.94 -5.55
C ALA A 56 2.60 3.25 -6.89
N ASN A 57 2.54 4.02 -7.98
CA ASN A 57 2.31 3.47 -9.32
C ASN A 57 3.43 2.51 -9.75
N LEU A 58 4.69 2.84 -9.47
CA LEU A 58 5.82 1.95 -9.76
C LEU A 58 5.74 0.65 -8.94
N MET A 59 5.38 0.73 -7.66
CA MET A 59 5.18 -0.44 -6.81
C MET A 59 4.06 -1.33 -7.33
N ILE A 60 2.89 -0.78 -7.67
CA ILE A 60 1.76 -1.55 -8.21
C ILE A 60 2.17 -2.25 -9.50
N ASN A 61 2.76 -1.51 -10.44
CA ASN A 61 3.20 -2.07 -11.73
C ASN A 61 4.27 -3.16 -11.58
N LYS A 62 5.21 -3.00 -10.63
CA LYS A 62 6.26 -3.99 -10.32
C LYS A 62 5.64 -5.34 -9.92
N TRP A 63 4.62 -5.31 -9.06
CA TRP A 63 4.05 -6.52 -8.48
C TRP A 63 2.86 -7.08 -9.27
N LYS A 64 2.21 -6.26 -10.11
CA LYS A 64 1.12 -6.68 -11.01
C LYS A 64 1.57 -7.73 -12.02
N LEU A 65 2.85 -7.73 -12.39
CA LEU A 65 3.43 -8.72 -13.30
C LEU A 65 3.65 -10.09 -12.64
N ASP A 66 3.53 -10.18 -11.31
CA ASP A 66 3.71 -11.41 -10.56
C ASP A 66 2.36 -12.09 -10.30
N LYS A 67 2.16 -13.29 -10.87
CA LYS A 67 0.90 -14.06 -10.75
C LYS A 67 0.50 -14.39 -9.30
N ASP A 68 1.47 -14.45 -8.38
CA ASP A 68 1.16 -14.69 -6.97
C ASP A 68 0.62 -13.44 -6.26
N LEU A 69 0.84 -12.26 -6.85
CA LEU A 69 0.55 -10.96 -6.27
C LEU A 69 -0.51 -10.16 -7.05
N GLU A 70 -0.90 -10.59 -8.24
CA GLU A 70 -1.92 -9.95 -9.09
C GLU A 70 -3.19 -9.60 -8.29
N LYS A 71 -3.79 -10.59 -7.60
CA LYS A 71 -4.97 -10.37 -6.75
C LYS A 71 -4.74 -9.45 -5.56
N PHE A 72 -3.50 -9.37 -5.09
CA PHE A 72 -3.13 -8.45 -4.01
C PHE A 72 -2.97 -7.03 -4.55
N THR A 73 -2.43 -6.85 -5.76
CA THR A 73 -2.30 -5.53 -6.39
C THR A 73 -3.63 -4.92 -6.79
N ASP A 74 -4.64 -5.74 -7.12
CA ASP A 74 -6.02 -5.27 -7.38
C ASP A 74 -6.63 -4.51 -6.21
N TYR A 75 -6.17 -4.72 -4.97
CA TYR A 75 -6.64 -3.96 -3.80
C TYR A 75 -6.25 -2.47 -3.86
N PHE A 76 -5.20 -2.12 -4.62
CA PHE A 76 -4.65 -0.77 -4.70
C PHE A 76 -5.12 0.01 -5.94
N GLU A 77 -5.88 -0.63 -6.85
CA GLU A 77 -6.54 0.01 -8.00
C GLU A 77 -7.94 0.53 -7.62
#